data_AF-A0A1G6SUU0-F1
#
_entry.id   AF-A0A1G6SUU0-F1
#
_cell.length_a   1.000
_cell.length_b   1.000
_cell.length_c   1.000
_cell.angle_alpha   90.00
_cell.angle_beta   90.00
_cell.angle_gamma   90.00
#
_symmetry.space_group_name_H-M   'P 1'
#
loop_
_entity.id
_entity.type
_entity.pdbx_description
1 polymer ?
#
loop_
_entity_poly.entity_id
_entity_poly.type
_entity_poly.pdbx_seq_one_letter_code
_entity_poly.pdbx_strand_id
1 'polypeptide(L)'
;MTEANQKKSFIFWQKWLMYSSLLFALFGIVIALYGANPFFAQYNNALASIFWHVSEMPTEVEPFRAFISGPLGGTIASCYILLAYIAWGPFKRKETWARNAILFAFGTWFILDSAICLYSGVYFQVYLVNAFSFLQKALPIIFTWKYFKK
;
A
#
# COMPACT_ATOMS: atom_id res chain seq x y z
N MET A 1 31.76 5.30 4.25
CA MET A 1 31.06 3.98 4.36
C MET A 1 31.81 2.98 3.49
N THR A 2 32.22 1.84 4.04
CA THR A 2 32.86 0.76 3.28
C THR A 2 31.89 0.14 2.27
N GLU A 3 32.40 -0.46 1.19
CA GLU A 3 31.57 -1.16 0.19
C GLU A 3 30.70 -2.26 0.82
N ALA A 4 31.24 -2.96 1.82
CA ALA A 4 30.49 -3.95 2.60
C ALA A 4 29.27 -3.33 3.30
N ASN A 5 29.40 -2.14 3.90
CA ASN A 5 28.30 -1.44 4.55
C ASN A 5 27.26 -0.94 3.53
N GLN A 6 27.71 -0.51 2.35
CA GLN A 6 26.81 -0.12 1.26
C GLN A 6 25.99 -1.31 0.75
N LYS A 7 26.61 -2.49 0.59
CA LYS A 7 25.92 -3.72 0.17
C LYS A 7 24.90 -4.19 1.22
N LYS A 8 25.26 -4.16 2.50
CA LYS A 8 24.35 -4.51 3.61
C LYS A 8 23.13 -3.58 3.64
N SER A 9 23.35 -2.27 3.53
CA SER A 9 22.27 -1.27 3.50
C SER A 9 21.31 -1.48 2.34
N PHE A 10 21.81 -1.74 1.13
CA PHE A 10 20.96 -2.02 -0.03
C PHE A 10 20.10 -3.27 0.17
N ILE A 11 20.70 -4.37 0.64
CA ILE A 11 19.97 -5.63 0.87
C ILE A 11 18.89 -5.45 1.94
N PHE A 12 19.16 -4.67 2.99
CA PHE A 12 18.16 -4.35 4.00
C PHE A 12 16.92 -3.70 3.38
N TRP A 13 17.10 -2.62 2.61
CA TRP A 13 16.00 -1.90 1.98
C TRP A 13 15.28 -2.71 0.90
N GLN A 14 16.01 -3.54 0.15
CA GLN A 14 15.42 -4.48 -0.80
C GLN A 14 14.52 -5.52 -0.09
N LYS A 15 15.01 -6.13 0.99
CA LYS A 15 14.24 -7.09 1.79
C LYS A 15 13.05 -6.44 2.49
N TRP A 16 13.24 -5.23 3.03
CA TRP A 16 12.16 -4.42 3.60
C TRP A 16 11.04 -4.23 2.58
N LEU A 17 11.37 -3.78 1.37
CA LEU A 17 10.40 -3.58 0.30
C LEU A 17 9.68 -4.89 -0.06
N MET A 18 10.40 -6.00 -0.17
CA MET A 18 9.84 -7.30 -0.49
C MET A 18 8.88 -7.81 0.61
N TYR A 19 9.34 -7.93 1.85
CA TYR A 19 8.55 -8.51 2.95
C TYR A 19 7.36 -7.63 3.33
N SER A 20 7.54 -6.31 3.36
CA SER A 20 6.41 -5.41 3.58
C SER A 20 5.36 -5.54 2.49
N SER A 21 5.76 -5.72 1.22
CA SER A 21 4.80 -5.91 0.13
C SER A 21 4.04 -7.22 0.28
N LEU A 22 4.70 -8.32 0.67
CA LEU A 22 3.99 -9.56 1.01
C LEU A 22 2.99 -9.39 2.16
N LEU A 23 3.35 -8.61 3.19
CA LEU A 23 2.44 -8.29 4.29
C LEU A 23 1.21 -7.50 3.80
N PHE A 24 1.40 -6.46 2.98
CA PHE A 24 0.28 -5.70 2.40
C PHE A 24 -0.57 -6.54 1.44
N ALA A 25 0.05 -7.49 0.71
CA ALA A 25 -0.69 -8.42 -0.11
C ALA A 25 -1.62 -9.30 0.74
N LEU A 26 -1.13 -9.79 1.88
CA LEU A 26 -1.95 -10.52 2.85
C LEU A 26 -3.11 -9.67 3.37
N PHE A 27 -2.87 -8.40 3.71
CA PHE A 27 -3.95 -7.48 4.08
C PHE A 27 -5.00 -7.33 2.96
N GLY A 28 -4.56 -7.22 1.71
CA GLY A 28 -5.46 -7.20 0.55
C GLY A 28 -6.34 -8.45 0.46
N ILE A 29 -5.75 -9.63 0.66
CA ILE A 29 -6.50 -10.91 0.69
C ILE A 29 -7.53 -10.91 1.84
N VAL A 30 -7.14 -10.46 3.03
CA VAL A 30 -8.06 -10.37 4.18
C VAL A 30 -9.20 -9.39 3.90
N ILE A 31 -8.93 -8.24 3.29
CA ILE A 31 -9.98 -7.28 2.89
C ILE A 31 -10.92 -7.90 1.85
N ALA A 32 -10.37 -8.59 0.87
CA ALA A 32 -11.15 -9.20 -0.22
C ALA A 32 -12.12 -10.27 0.26
N LEU A 33 -11.67 -11.12 1.19
CA LEU A 33 -12.43 -12.27 1.67
C LEU A 33 -13.23 -11.96 2.94
N TYR A 34 -12.77 -11.02 3.77
CA TYR A 34 -13.31 -10.78 5.10
C TYR A 34 -13.15 -9.31 5.55
N GLY A 35 -13.52 -8.35 4.69
CA GLY A 35 -13.45 -6.90 4.99
C GLY A 35 -14.44 -6.40 6.06
N ALA A 36 -15.40 -7.21 6.49
CA ALA A 36 -16.37 -6.91 7.55
C ALA A 36 -15.89 -7.31 8.96
N ASN A 37 -14.62 -7.68 9.12
CA ASN A 37 -14.12 -8.24 10.37
C ASN A 37 -13.99 -7.18 11.50
N PRO A 38 -13.92 -7.62 12.77
CA PRO A 38 -13.76 -6.72 13.92
C PRO A 38 -12.50 -5.86 13.88
N PHE A 39 -11.44 -6.32 13.21
CA PHE A 39 -10.20 -5.55 13.06
C PHE A 39 -10.39 -4.29 12.21
N PHE A 40 -11.33 -4.31 11.25
CA PHE A 40 -11.72 -3.14 10.46
C PHE A 40 -12.95 -2.40 10.99
N ALA A 41 -13.51 -2.79 12.14
CA ALA A 41 -14.72 -2.16 12.69
C ALA A 41 -14.55 -0.64 12.91
N GLN A 42 -13.42 -0.23 13.49
CA GLN A 42 -13.14 1.20 13.71
C GLN A 42 -13.05 1.99 12.40
N TYR A 43 -12.45 1.39 11.37
CA TYR A 43 -12.36 1.98 10.03
C TYR A 43 -13.76 2.12 9.41
N ASN A 44 -14.58 1.05 9.48
CA ASN A 44 -15.93 1.04 8.96
C ASN A 44 -16.83 2.06 9.68
N ASN A 45 -16.74 2.18 11.00
CA ASN A 45 -17.51 3.15 11.78
C ASN A 45 -17.11 4.61 11.47
N ALA A 46 -15.82 4.86 11.22
CA ALA A 46 -15.37 6.17 10.76
C ALA A 46 -15.97 6.53 9.39
N LEU A 47 -16.02 5.58 8.46
CA LEU A 47 -16.70 5.78 7.17
C LEU A 47 -18.21 5.98 7.33
N ALA A 48 -18.86 5.22 8.23
CA ALA A 48 -20.28 5.36 8.53
C ALA A 48 -20.62 6.79 8.97
N SER A 49 -19.80 7.34 9.86
CA SER A 49 -19.97 8.69 10.40
C SER A 49 -19.79 9.77 9.33
N ILE A 50 -18.86 9.58 8.39
CA ILE A 50 -18.58 10.56 7.33
C ILE A 50 -19.66 10.55 6.25
N PHE A 51 -20.04 9.37 5.75
CA PHE A 51 -20.92 9.26 4.58
C PHE A 51 -22.40 9.15 4.92
N TRP A 52 -22.75 8.61 6.10
CA TRP A 52 -24.13 8.37 6.52
C TRP A 52 -24.50 9.03 7.85
N HIS A 53 -23.56 9.70 8.52
CA HIS A 53 -23.79 10.38 9.81
C HIS A 53 -24.38 9.48 10.90
N VAL A 54 -24.00 8.20 10.88
CA VAL A 54 -24.40 7.17 11.85
C VAL A 54 -23.17 6.51 12.46
N SER A 55 -23.33 5.89 13.64
CA SER A 55 -22.23 5.25 14.37
C SER A 55 -21.78 3.92 13.77
N GLU A 56 -22.65 3.25 13.02
CA GLU A 56 -22.43 1.93 12.44
C GLU A 56 -22.93 1.90 10.99
N MET A 57 -22.35 1.02 10.19
CA MET A 57 -22.69 0.88 8.78
C MET A 57 -24.18 0.48 8.61
N PRO A 58 -24.98 1.21 7.82
CA PRO A 58 -26.36 0.80 7.56
C PRO A 58 -26.43 -0.60 6.93
N THR A 59 -27.37 -1.43 7.38
CA THR A 59 -27.55 -2.80 6.87
C THR A 59 -27.86 -2.83 5.36
N GLU A 60 -28.54 -1.80 4.86
CA GLU A 60 -28.89 -1.58 3.46
C GLU A 60 -27.67 -1.53 2.52
N VAL A 61 -26.53 -0.99 3.00
CA VAL A 61 -25.32 -0.80 2.19
C VAL A 61 -24.31 -1.93 2.33
N GLU A 62 -24.54 -2.85 3.26
CA GLU A 62 -23.63 -3.93 3.59
C GLU A 62 -23.33 -4.88 2.41
N PRO A 63 -24.32 -5.30 1.58
CA PRO A 63 -24.03 -6.12 0.41
C PRO A 63 -23.12 -5.41 -0.60
N PHE A 64 -23.35 -4.10 -0.82
CA PHE A 64 -22.52 -3.30 -1.71
C PHE A 64 -21.11 -3.12 -1.16
N ARG A 65 -20.96 -2.83 0.14
CA ARG A 65 -19.66 -2.71 0.80
C ARG A 65 -18.88 -4.02 0.73
N ALA A 66 -19.52 -5.16 1.00
CA ALA A 66 -18.90 -6.48 0.88
C ALA A 66 -18.44 -6.75 -0.56
N PHE A 67 -19.28 -6.43 -1.54
CA PHE A 67 -18.93 -6.51 -2.96
C PHE A 67 -17.71 -5.65 -3.28
N ILE A 68 -17.69 -4.36 -2.92
CA ILE A 68 -16.56 -3.45 -3.21
C ILE A 68 -15.26 -3.91 -2.52
N SER A 69 -15.35 -4.43 -1.30
CA SER A 69 -14.19 -4.93 -0.54
C SER A 69 -13.46 -6.05 -1.30
N GLY A 70 -14.19 -6.89 -2.02
CA GLY A 70 -13.65 -8.00 -2.83
C GLY A 70 -12.63 -7.53 -3.89
N PRO A 71 -13.04 -6.82 -4.95
CA PRO A 71 -12.14 -6.31 -5.98
C PRO A 71 -11.10 -5.33 -5.43
N LEU A 72 -11.43 -4.50 -4.44
CA LEU A 72 -10.47 -3.60 -3.80
C LEU A 72 -9.33 -4.39 -3.16
N GLY A 73 -9.66 -5.36 -2.30
CA GLY A 73 -8.69 -6.22 -1.66
C GLY A 73 -7.90 -7.08 -2.66
N GLY A 74 -8.56 -7.61 -3.70
CA GLY A 74 -7.90 -8.37 -4.77
C GLY A 74 -6.91 -7.53 -5.58
N THR A 75 -7.24 -6.27 -5.85
CA THR A 75 -6.34 -5.31 -6.52
C THR A 75 -5.14 -4.99 -5.62
N ILE A 76 -5.36 -4.72 -4.33
CA ILE A 76 -4.29 -4.53 -3.34
C ILE A 76 -3.37 -5.76 -3.33
N ALA A 77 -3.94 -6.95 -3.17
CA ALA A 77 -3.20 -8.21 -3.11
C ALA A 77 -2.31 -8.41 -4.35
N SER A 78 -2.90 -8.28 -5.54
CA SER A 78 -2.19 -8.47 -6.81
C SER A 78 -1.09 -7.44 -7.04
N CYS A 79 -1.36 -6.14 -6.80
CA CYS A 79 -0.36 -5.07 -6.90
C CYS A 79 0.83 -5.32 -5.98
N TYR A 80 0.59 -5.73 -4.73
CA TYR A 80 1.65 -5.96 -3.76
C TYR A 80 2.40 -7.28 -3.96
N ILE A 81 1.75 -8.32 -4.48
CA ILE A 81 2.44 -9.53 -4.95
C ILE A 81 3.40 -9.17 -6.10
N LEU A 82 2.92 -8.42 -7.09
CA LEU A 82 3.74 -7.94 -8.20
C LEU A 82 4.94 -7.12 -7.69
N LEU A 83 4.69 -6.19 -6.76
CA LEU A 83 5.75 -5.40 -6.14
C LEU A 83 6.77 -6.27 -5.40
N ALA A 84 6.34 -7.33 -4.70
CA ALA A 84 7.25 -8.27 -4.05
C ALA A 84 8.16 -8.98 -5.07
N TYR A 85 7.62 -9.41 -6.21
CA TYR A 85 8.42 -10.01 -7.29
C TYR A 85 9.38 -9.01 -7.93
N ILE A 86 8.96 -7.77 -8.17
CA ILE A 86 9.84 -6.69 -8.66
C ILE A 86 10.96 -6.45 -7.64
N ALA A 87 10.63 -6.36 -6.35
CA ALA A 87 11.60 -6.18 -5.27
C ALA A 87 12.60 -7.34 -5.19
N TRP A 88 12.14 -8.58 -5.34
CA TRP A 88 12.94 -9.80 -5.27
C TRP A 88 13.90 -9.97 -6.46
N GLY A 89 13.43 -9.69 -7.67
CA GLY A 89 14.17 -9.90 -8.91
C GLY A 89 14.87 -8.63 -9.42
N PRO A 90 14.21 -7.85 -10.30
CA PRO A 90 14.85 -6.77 -11.04
C PRO A 90 15.31 -5.61 -10.14
N PHE A 91 14.59 -5.28 -9.07
CA PHE A 91 15.05 -4.28 -8.11
C PHE A 91 16.34 -4.73 -7.40
N LYS A 92 16.43 -6.00 -6.98
CA LYS A 92 17.64 -6.59 -6.39
C LYS A 92 18.82 -6.60 -7.35
N ARG A 93 18.56 -6.78 -8.65
CA ARG A 93 19.56 -6.64 -9.74
C ARG A 93 19.88 -5.18 -10.10
N LYS A 94 19.26 -4.21 -9.41
CA LYS A 94 19.47 -2.76 -9.57
C LYS A 94 19.07 -2.25 -10.94
N GLU A 95 18.05 -2.87 -11.54
CA GLU A 95 17.52 -2.43 -12.83
C GLU A 95 16.72 -1.14 -12.66
N THR A 96 17.10 -0.10 -13.39
CA THR A 96 16.52 1.25 -13.25
C THR A 96 15.02 1.29 -13.57
N TRP A 97 14.55 0.46 -14.52
CA TRP A 97 13.12 0.36 -14.81
C TRP A 97 12.32 -0.14 -13.62
N ALA A 98 12.86 -1.05 -12.80
CA ALA A 98 12.15 -1.57 -11.63
C ALA A 98 11.95 -0.48 -10.58
N ARG A 99 12.98 0.32 -10.31
CA ARG A 99 12.85 1.50 -9.44
C ARG A 99 11.82 2.48 -9.96
N ASN A 100 11.87 2.79 -11.27
CA ASN A 100 10.95 3.74 -11.89
C ASN A 100 9.51 3.21 -11.88
N ALA A 101 9.30 1.92 -12.18
CA ALA A 101 7.98 1.29 -12.13
C ALA A 101 7.36 1.40 -10.73
N ILE A 102 8.15 1.16 -9.68
CA ILE A 102 7.70 1.34 -8.29
C ILE A 102 7.34 2.80 -8.03
N LEU A 103 8.23 3.73 -8.38
CA LEU A 103 8.03 5.16 -8.15
C LEU A 103 6.75 5.68 -8.84
N PHE A 104 6.57 5.36 -10.12
CA PHE A 104 5.44 5.86 -10.90
C PHE A 104 4.14 5.14 -10.55
N ALA A 105 4.11 3.81 -10.47
CA ALA A 105 2.88 3.09 -10.14
C ALA A 105 2.39 3.45 -8.73
N PHE A 106 3.28 3.46 -7.75
CA PHE A 106 2.93 3.81 -6.38
C PHE A 106 2.61 5.31 -6.23
N GLY A 107 3.36 6.17 -6.92
CA GLY A 107 3.12 7.62 -6.93
C GLY A 107 1.75 7.97 -7.52
N THR A 108 1.37 7.34 -8.64
CA THR A 108 0.04 7.52 -9.24
C THR A 108 -1.07 7.07 -8.29
N TRP A 109 -0.94 5.88 -7.68
CA TRP A 109 -1.91 5.42 -6.68
C TRP A 109 -2.02 6.41 -5.52
N PHE A 110 -0.89 6.82 -4.93
CA PHE A 110 -0.87 7.73 -3.78
C PHE A 110 -1.55 9.06 -4.08
N ILE A 111 -1.31 9.65 -5.26
CA ILE A 111 -1.93 10.92 -5.66
C ILE A 111 -3.43 10.75 -5.84
N LEU A 112 -3.86 9.76 -6.62
CA LEU A 112 -5.27 9.56 -6.94
C LEU A 112 -6.09 9.20 -5.70
N ASP A 113 -5.60 8.26 -4.90
CA ASP A 113 -6.28 7.81 -3.68
C ASP A 113 -6.38 8.95 -2.66
N SER A 114 -5.29 9.70 -2.46
CA SER A 114 -5.30 10.85 -1.54
C SER A 114 -6.22 11.97 -2.01
N ALA A 115 -6.26 12.26 -3.32
CA ALA A 115 -7.15 13.28 -3.87
C ALA A 115 -8.62 12.93 -3.64
N ILE A 116 -9.00 11.67 -3.86
CA ILE A 116 -10.37 11.18 -3.61
C ILE A 116 -10.72 11.24 -2.12
N CYS A 117 -9.79 10.84 -1.24
CA CYS A 117 -10.00 10.91 0.20
C CYS A 117 -10.19 12.35 0.70
N LEU A 118 -9.37 13.29 0.20
CA LEU A 118 -9.50 14.71 0.52
C LEU A 118 -10.84 15.27 0.03
N TYR A 119 -11.22 14.97 -1.21
CA TYR A 119 -12.50 15.40 -1.79
C TYR A 119 -13.70 14.87 -1.00
N SER A 120 -13.62 13.63 -0.51
CA SER A 120 -14.71 12.95 0.21
C SER A 120 -14.70 13.19 1.72
N GLY A 121 -13.78 14.01 2.24
CA GLY A 121 -13.65 14.30 3.68
C GLY A 121 -13.06 13.15 4.52
N VAL A 122 -12.48 12.13 3.90
CA VAL A 122 -11.91 10.94 4.55
C VAL A 122 -10.45 11.19 4.95
N TYR A 123 -10.21 12.21 5.78
CA TYR A 123 -8.86 12.67 6.12
C TYR A 123 -8.02 11.63 6.85
N PHE A 124 -8.63 10.81 7.70
CA PHE A 124 -7.89 9.79 8.45
C PHE A 124 -7.21 8.77 7.52
N GLN A 125 -7.81 8.48 6.35
CA GLN A 125 -7.22 7.58 5.35
C GLN A 125 -5.97 8.20 4.72
N VAL A 126 -6.00 9.50 4.43
CA VAL A 126 -4.83 10.24 3.92
C VAL A 126 -3.64 10.10 4.87
N TYR A 127 -3.86 10.29 6.17
CA TYR A 127 -2.77 10.26 7.15
C TYR A 127 -2.35 8.84 7.56
N LEU A 128 -3.31 7.96 7.89
CA LEU A 128 -3.03 6.65 8.46
C LEU A 128 -2.70 5.59 7.40
N VAL A 129 -3.31 5.68 6.23
CA VAL A 129 -3.11 4.69 5.16
C VAL A 129 -2.12 5.22 4.14
N ASN A 130 -2.41 6.38 3.55
CA ASN A 130 -1.67 6.84 2.38
C ASN A 130 -0.29 7.35 2.76
N ALA A 131 -0.20 8.26 3.74
CA ALA A 131 1.09 8.80 4.18
C ALA A 131 1.98 7.72 4.82
N PHE A 132 1.39 6.81 5.61
CA PHE A 132 2.12 5.65 6.15
C PHE A 132 2.68 4.76 5.02
N SER A 133 1.84 4.37 4.07
CA SER A 133 2.26 3.54 2.93
C SER A 133 3.31 4.25 2.07
N PHE A 134 3.16 5.57 1.87
CA PHE A 134 4.14 6.40 1.17
C PHE A 134 5.50 6.36 1.86
N LEU A 135 5.57 6.65 3.16
CA LEU A 135 6.84 6.59 3.90
C LEU A 135 7.46 5.19 3.81
N GLN A 136 6.64 4.16 3.99
CA GLN A 136 7.09 2.78 3.99
C GLN A 136 7.74 2.37 2.66
N LYS A 137 7.25 2.87 1.50
CA LYS A 137 7.80 2.58 0.17
C LYS A 137 8.81 3.60 -0.35
N ALA A 138 8.66 4.87 0.00
CA ALA A 138 9.59 5.92 -0.40
C ALA A 138 10.97 5.74 0.23
N LEU A 139 11.05 5.31 1.49
CA LEU A 139 12.33 5.13 2.19
C LEU A 139 13.25 4.14 1.46
N PRO A 140 12.84 2.91 1.10
CA PRO A 140 13.65 2.02 0.27
C PRO A 140 14.16 2.70 -1.00
N ILE A 141 13.32 3.44 -1.71
CA ILE A 141 13.68 4.09 -2.99
C ILE A 141 14.72 5.20 -2.76
N ILE A 142 14.51 6.05 -1.76
CA ILE A 142 15.42 7.15 -1.40
C ILE A 142 16.80 6.59 -1.00
N PHE A 143 16.84 5.63 -0.08
CA PHE A 143 18.11 5.11 0.43
C PHE A 143 18.84 4.21 -0.56
N THR A 144 18.12 3.64 -1.54
CA THR A 144 18.73 2.82 -2.60
C THR A 144 18.95 3.58 -3.91
N TRP A 145 18.58 4.87 -3.99
CA TRP A 145 18.61 5.64 -5.25
C TRP A 145 19.94 5.56 -5.99
N LYS A 146 21.04 5.76 -5.26
CA LYS A 146 22.42 5.77 -5.78
C LYS A 146 22.92 4.42 -6.32
N TYR A 147 22.22 3.33 -6.04
CA TYR A 147 22.64 1.98 -6.45
C TYR A 147 22.15 1.62 -7.86
N PHE A 148 21.18 2.35 -8.39
CA PHE A 148 20.65 2.19 -9.74
C PHE A 148 21.46 3.08 -10.69
N LYS A 149 22.32 2.48 -11.52
CA LYS A 149 23.04 3.19 -12.58
C LYS A 149 22.15 3.28 -13.82
N LYS A 150 22.26 4.39 -14.55
CA LYS A 150 21.70 4.50 -15.91
C LYS A 150 22.31 3.43 -16.81
#